data_AF-A0A2V8EDA6-F1
#
_entry.id   AF-A0A2V8EDA6-F1
#
_cell.length_a   1.000
_cell.length_b   1.000
_cell.length_c   1.000
_cell.angle_alpha   90.00
_cell.angle_beta   90.00
_cell.angle_gamma   90.00
#
_symmetry.space_group_name_H-M   'P 1'
#
loop_
_entity.id
_entity.type
_entity.pdbx_description
1 polymer ?
#
loop_
_entity_poly.entity_id
_entity_poly.type
_entity_poly.pdbx_seq_one_letter_code
_entity_poly.pdbx_strand_id
1 'polypeptide(L)'
;RGSRVGVMIVDELRRRARREGFEKLCAFTHAPGYFVHMGFSIVPHLWLTEKIFTDCVKCPQFRQCGQYAMIVPLDVAFDAERGYALPSHTVDHPAAATAPVA
;
A
#
# COMPACT_ATOMS: atom_id res chain seq x y z
N ARG A 1 20.56 -7.12 -4.31
CA ARG A 1 19.15 -7.59 -4.16
C ARG A 1 19.22 -8.89 -3.36
N GLY A 2 18.37 -9.11 -2.34
CA GLY A 2 18.37 -10.36 -1.55
C GLY A 2 18.16 -10.24 -0.04
N SER A 3 18.25 -9.04 0.54
CA SER A 3 18.18 -8.82 1.99
C SER A 3 16.79 -8.45 2.54
N ARG A 4 15.71 -8.60 1.76
CA ARG A 4 14.33 -8.19 2.12
C ARG A 4 14.15 -6.72 2.56
N VAL A 5 15.18 -5.87 2.43
CA VAL A 5 15.14 -4.44 2.80
C VAL A 5 13.97 -3.69 2.15
N GLY A 6 13.66 -3.98 0.87
CA GLY A 6 12.51 -3.37 0.21
C GLY A 6 11.17 -3.67 0.88
N VAL A 7 11.01 -4.89 1.42
CA VAL A 7 9.80 -5.29 2.15
C VAL A 7 9.72 -4.54 3.47
N MET A 8 10.84 -4.45 4.20
CA MET A 8 10.91 -3.70 5.46
C MET A 8 10.59 -2.21 5.27
N ILE A 9 11.08 -1.61 4.19
CA ILE A 9 10.77 -0.21 3.86
C ILE A 9 9.27 -0.04 3.60
N VAL A 10 8.66 -0.92 2.79
CA VAL A 10 7.23 -0.84 2.48
C VAL A 10 6.39 -1.08 3.74
N ASP A 11 6.82 -1.98 4.62
CA ASP A 11 6.15 -2.25 5.88
C ASP A 11 6.16 -1.04 6.84
N GLU A 12 7.32 -0.41 7.05
CA GLU A 12 7.39 0.80 7.88
C GLU A 12 6.58 1.95 7.26
N LEU A 13 6.56 2.07 5.93
CA LEU A 13 5.70 3.04 5.24
C LEU A 13 4.21 2.77 5.50
N ARG A 14 3.77 1.50 5.49
CA ARG A 14 2.40 1.13 5.87
C ARG A 14 2.09 1.49 7.30
N ARG A 15 3.00 1.15 8.23
CA ARG A 15 2.84 1.46 9.64
C ARG A 15 2.73 2.96 9.87
N ARG A 16 3.58 3.75 9.20
CA ARG A 16 3.56 5.22 9.27
C ARG A 16 2.29 5.80 8.69
N ALA A 17 1.90 5.36 7.50
CA ALA A 17 0.71 5.85 6.83
C ALA A 17 -0.58 5.55 7.64
N ARG A 18 -0.68 4.38 8.28
CA ARG A 18 -1.76 4.06 9.22
C ARG A 18 -1.81 5.03 10.41
N ARG A 19 -0.65 5.32 11.03
CA ARG A 19 -0.57 6.28 12.16
C ARG A 19 -0.98 7.69 11.74
N GLU A 20 -0.67 8.07 10.52
CA GLU A 20 -0.99 9.38 9.96
C GLU A 20 -2.44 9.45 9.41
N GLY A 21 -3.21 8.36 9.48
CA GLY A 21 -4.63 8.33 9.11
C GLY A 21 -4.91 8.11 7.62
N PHE A 22 -3.94 7.63 6.85
CA PHE A 22 -4.16 7.30 5.44
C PHE A 22 -4.90 5.97 5.27
N GLU A 23 -5.74 5.89 4.25
CA GLU A 23 -6.56 4.70 3.95
C GLU A 23 -5.87 3.70 3.02
N LYS A 24 -4.92 4.16 2.19
CA LYS A 24 -4.27 3.35 1.16
C LYS A 24 -2.89 3.88 0.81
N LEU A 25 -2.02 3.01 0.32
CA LEU A 25 -0.77 3.40 -0.34
C LEU A 25 -0.88 3.24 -1.85
N CYS A 26 -0.12 4.06 -2.57
CA CYS A 26 -0.02 4.00 -4.03
C CYS A 26 1.45 4.01 -4.49
N ALA A 27 1.72 3.35 -5.62
CA ALA A 27 3.06 3.25 -6.19
C ALA A 27 3.01 3.27 -7.73
N PHE A 28 4.03 3.89 -8.35
CA PHE A 28 4.35 3.74 -9.77
C PHE A 28 5.63 2.93 -9.89
N THR A 29 5.61 1.84 -10.65
CA THR A 29 6.75 0.91 -10.73
C THR A 29 6.87 0.26 -12.10
N HIS A 30 8.10 0.02 -12.57
CA HIS A 30 8.35 -0.82 -13.76
C HIS A 30 8.32 -2.33 -13.44
N ALA A 31 8.31 -2.70 -12.16
CA ALA A 31 8.34 -4.08 -11.70
C ALA A 31 7.12 -4.38 -10.81
N PRO A 32 5.91 -4.51 -11.39
CA PRO A 32 4.69 -4.67 -10.61
C PRO A 32 4.66 -6.00 -9.84
N GLY A 33 5.27 -7.07 -10.37
CA GLY A 33 5.27 -8.39 -9.74
C GLY A 33 5.76 -8.36 -8.29
N TYR A 34 6.81 -7.59 -8.00
CA TYR A 34 7.32 -7.43 -6.64
C TYR A 34 6.27 -6.87 -5.66
N PHE A 35 5.47 -5.91 -6.12
CA PHE A 35 4.44 -5.25 -5.31
C PHE A 35 3.16 -6.07 -5.21
N VAL A 36 2.83 -6.84 -6.25
CA VAL A 36 1.72 -7.82 -6.21
C VAL A 36 1.94 -8.80 -5.05
N HIS A 37 3.17 -9.28 -4.84
CA HIS A 37 3.50 -10.14 -3.71
C HIS A 37 3.31 -9.47 -2.34
N MET A 38 3.29 -8.13 -2.28
CA MET A 38 3.02 -7.36 -1.06
C MET A 38 1.54 -7.00 -0.92
N GLY A 39 0.66 -7.49 -1.80
CA GLY A 39 -0.79 -7.23 -1.78
C GLY A 39 -1.23 -6.00 -2.57
N PHE A 40 -0.33 -5.36 -3.33
CA PHE A 40 -0.73 -4.28 -4.22
C PHE A 40 -1.46 -4.82 -5.45
N SER A 41 -2.52 -4.12 -5.85
CA SER A 41 -3.25 -4.37 -7.10
C SER A 41 -2.91 -3.32 -8.14
N ILE A 42 -2.79 -3.74 -9.41
CA ILE A 42 -2.62 -2.82 -10.53
C ILE A 42 -3.95 -2.10 -10.77
N VAL A 43 -3.88 -0.78 -10.95
CA VAL A 43 -5.04 0.07 -11.24
C VAL A 43 -4.76 1.00 -12.42
N PRO A 44 -5.80 1.57 -13.06
CA PRO A 44 -5.61 2.65 -14.01
C PRO A 44 -4.92 3.85 -13.36
N HIS A 45 -3.96 4.48 -14.06
CA HIS A 45 -3.27 5.68 -13.55
C HIS A 45 -4.26 6.78 -13.14
N LEU A 46 -5.34 6.93 -13.91
CA LEU A 46 -6.40 7.92 -13.70
C LEU A 46 -7.08 7.82 -12.33
N TRP A 47 -6.95 6.70 -11.62
CA TRP A 47 -7.50 6.54 -10.26
C TRP A 47 -6.62 7.16 -9.18
N LEU A 48 -5.37 7.51 -9.52
CA LEU A 48 -4.40 8.13 -8.64
C LEU A 48 -4.22 9.59 -9.00
N THR A 49 -5.33 10.33 -9.02
CA THR A 49 -5.42 11.72 -9.45
C THR A 49 -4.39 12.62 -8.76
N GLU A 50 -4.30 12.55 -7.43
CA GLU A 50 -3.30 13.31 -6.65
C GLU A 50 -1.87 13.01 -7.13
N LYS A 51 -1.56 11.72 -7.34
CA LYS A 51 -0.24 11.28 -7.81
C LYS A 51 0.03 11.69 -9.26
N ILE A 52 -0.97 11.70 -10.13
CA ILE A 52 -0.83 12.22 -11.49
C ILE A 52 -0.48 13.71 -11.45
N PHE A 53 -1.20 14.49 -10.65
CA PHE A 53 -0.95 15.92 -10.55
C PHE A 53 0.44 16.23 -9.99
N THR A 54 0.90 15.46 -9.01
CA THR A 54 2.23 15.65 -8.41
C THR A 54 3.36 15.15 -9.32
N ASP A 55 3.25 13.93 -9.85
CA ASP A 55 4.38 13.22 -10.47
C ASP A 55 4.32 13.24 -12.01
N CYS A 56 3.13 13.17 -12.60
CA CYS A 56 2.96 12.91 -14.03
C CYS A 56 2.76 14.15 -14.89
N VAL A 57 2.04 15.18 -14.41
CA VAL A 57 1.69 16.37 -15.22
C VAL A 57 2.93 17.08 -15.75
N LYS A 58 4.01 17.10 -14.98
CA LYS A 58 5.29 17.72 -15.36
C LYS A 58 6.29 16.72 -15.95
N CYS A 59 5.93 15.46 -16.07
CA CYS A 59 6.84 14.42 -16.51
C CYS A 59 6.97 14.43 -18.04
N PRO A 60 8.18 14.65 -18.60
CA PRO A 60 8.40 14.63 -20.05
C PRO A 60 8.13 13.24 -20.66
N GLN A 61 8.22 12.19 -19.84
CA GLN A 61 8.01 10.81 -20.23
C GLN A 61 6.56 10.34 -20.06
N PHE A 62 5.62 11.21 -19.66
CA PHE A 62 4.26 10.78 -19.33
C PHE A 62 3.57 9.98 -20.45
N ARG A 63 3.71 10.41 -21.71
CA ARG A 63 3.11 9.70 -22.86
C ARG A 63 3.78 8.36 -23.20
N GLN A 64 4.98 8.14 -22.66
CA GLN A 64 5.81 6.96 -22.92
C GLN A 64 6.08 6.19 -21.61
N CYS A 65 5.31 6.49 -20.56
CA CYS A 65 5.58 5.99 -19.22
C CYS A 65 5.27 4.49 -19.19
N GLY A 66 6.32 3.67 -19.04
CA GLY A 66 6.19 2.22 -18.89
C GLY A 66 6.00 1.76 -17.44
N GLN A 67 5.55 2.65 -16.54
CA GLN A 67 5.29 2.30 -15.14
C GLN A 67 3.86 1.81 -14.98
N TYR A 68 3.66 0.91 -14.03
CA TYR A 68 2.35 0.45 -13.60
C TYR A 68 1.92 1.22 -12.36
N ALA A 69 0.67 1.67 -12.37
CA ALA A 69 0.01 2.25 -11.21
C ALA A 69 -0.55 1.14 -10.32
N MET A 70 -0.25 1.22 -9.02
CA MET A 70 -0.60 0.19 -8.05
C MET A 70 -1.12 0.78 -6.76
N ILE A 71 -2.08 0.10 -6.12
CA ILE A 71 -2.63 0.48 -4.81
C ILE A 71 -2.69 -0.70 -3.85
N VAL A 72 -2.60 -0.41 -2.55
CA VAL A 72 -2.94 -1.34 -1.48
C VAL A 72 -3.75 -0.60 -0.42
N PRO A 73 -4.93 -1.11 -0.03
CA PRO A 73 -5.63 -0.64 1.16
C PRO A 73 -4.78 -0.82 2.43
N LEU A 74 -4.92 0.05 3.42
CA LEU A 74 -4.20 -0.07 4.70
C LEU A 74 -5.01 -0.77 5.79
N ASP A 75 -6.29 -1.02 5.56
CA ASP A 75 -7.18 -1.83 6.40
C ASP A 75 -6.84 -3.33 6.39
N VAL A 76 -6.16 -3.81 5.35
CA VAL A 76 -5.66 -5.18 5.29
C VAL A 76 -4.37 -5.33 6.10
N ALA A 77 -4.34 -6.30 7.01
CA ALA A 77 -3.13 -6.68 7.73
C ALA A 77 -2.10 -7.22 6.72
N PHE A 78 -0.91 -6.60 6.69
CA PHE A 78 0.25 -7.14 5.99
C PHE A 78 1.24 -7.57 7.04
N ASP A 79 1.65 -8.82 6.98
CA ASP A 79 2.66 -9.38 7.86
C ASP A 79 3.94 -9.61 7.05
N ALA A 80 4.90 -8.70 7.23
CA ALA A 80 6.19 -8.74 6.57
C ALA A 80 7.05 -9.94 7.00
N GLU A 81 6.78 -10.51 8.18
CA GLU A 81 7.48 -11.67 8.77
C GLU A 81 6.90 -12.99 8.24
N ARG A 82 5.57 -13.09 8.06
CA ARG A 82 4.94 -14.34 7.59
C ARG A 82 5.32 -14.70 6.16
N GLY A 83 5.49 -13.73 5.27
CA GLY A 83 5.73 -13.98 3.86
C GLY A 83 4.58 -14.76 3.18
N TYR A 84 4.17 -14.30 2.00
CA TYR A 84 3.45 -15.10 0.99
C TYR A 84 2.25 -15.95 1.47
N ALA A 85 1.40 -15.44 2.35
CA ALA A 85 0.12 -16.06 2.67
C ALA A 85 -1.04 -15.14 2.24
N LEU A 86 -1.98 -15.74 1.52
CA LEU A 86 -3.25 -15.19 1.05
C LEU A 86 -4.03 -14.45 2.16
N PRO A 87 -4.94 -13.52 1.80
CA PRO A 87 -5.65 -12.69 2.77
C PRO A 87 -6.43 -13.56 3.77
N SER A 88 -6.01 -13.56 5.02
CA SER A 88 -6.83 -14.04 6.12
C SER A 88 -7.91 -12.99 6.37
N HIS A 89 -9.11 -13.24 5.83
CA HIS A 89 -10.34 -12.64 6.32
C HIS A 89 -10.58 -13.14 7.75
N THR A 90 -9.96 -12.49 8.74
CA THR A 90 -10.46 -12.47 10.12
C THR A 90 -9.81 -11.32 10.85
N VAL A 91 -10.49 -10.17 10.85
CA VAL A 91 -10.44 -9.26 11.99
C VAL A 91 -11.82 -9.33 12.62
N ASP A 92 -11.93 -10.23 13.60
CA ASP A 92 -12.93 -10.15 14.65
C ASP A 92 -12.96 -8.72 15.23
N HIS A 93 -14.13 -8.09 15.20
CA HIS A 93 -14.56 -7.17 16.27
C HIS A 93 -15.46 -8.00 17.20
N PRO A 94 -15.27 -7.96 18.52
CA PRO A 94 -15.74 -6.82 19.34
C PRO A 94 -14.71 -6.46 20.44
N ALA A 95 -14.80 -5.35 21.19
CA ALA A 95 -15.98 -4.69 21.72
C ALA A 95 -15.74 -3.20 22.01
N ALA A 96 -16.78 -2.42 21.77
CA ALA A 96 -16.98 -1.10 22.33
C ALA A 96 -17.18 -1.17 23.87
N ALA A 97 -16.70 -0.11 24.53
CA ALA A 97 -17.27 0.56 25.70
C ALA A 97 -17.63 -0.26 26.96
N THR A 98 -16.88 0.02 28.04
CA THR A 98 -17.48 0.30 29.36
C THR A 98 -16.64 1.35 30.08
N ALA A 99 -17.16 2.57 30.18
CA ALA A 99 -16.87 3.52 31.26
C ALA A 99 -17.82 3.23 32.45
N PRO A 100 -17.77 3.93 33.60
CA PRO A 100 -16.65 4.52 34.35
C PRO A 100 -16.55 3.87 35.76
N VAL A 101 -15.52 4.18 36.56
CA VAL A 101 -15.57 3.94 38.02
C VAL A 101 -15.13 5.19 38.75
N ALA A 102 -16.12 5.75 39.48
CA ALA A 102 -16.12 6.59 40.67
C ALA A 102 -14.91 7.50 40.98
#